data_AF-A0A7K4DCE5-F1
#
_entry.id   AF-A0A7K4DCE5-F1
#
_cell.length_a   1.000
_cell.length_b   1.000
_cell.length_c   1.000
_cell.angle_alpha   90.00
_cell.angle_beta   90.00
_cell.angle_gamma   90.00
#
_symmetry.space_group_name_H-M   'P 1'
#
loop_
_entity.id
_entity.type
_entity.pdbx_description
1 polymer ?
#
loop_
_entity_poly.entity_id
_entity_poly.type
_entity_poly.pdbx_seq_one_letter_code
_entity_poly.pdbx_strand_id
1 'polypeptide(L)'
;YYNSGDDDSAYGVATDSQNNIIVTGVSENGSDSDYYTIKYDPNGNVIWEKSYDGKDYDTACGVATDSQNNAIVTGYSYNGSKNVYYTIKYQGSAPTRNKSLPIVQILKILKLYPKE
;
A
#
# COMPACT_ATOMS: atom_id res chain seq x y z
N TYR A 1 7.72 1.09 -14.90
CA TYR A 1 6.58 1.29 -15.81
C TYR A 1 6.42 0.08 -16.72
N TYR A 2 5.96 -1.05 -16.16
CA TYR A 2 5.49 -2.18 -16.96
C TYR A 2 3.99 -1.95 -17.13
N ASN A 3 3.63 -1.23 -18.18
CA ASN A 3 2.24 -0.96 -18.52
C ASN A 3 1.73 -2.17 -19.32
N SER A 4 0.93 -3.03 -18.69
CA SER A 4 0.09 -4.00 -19.40
C SER A 4 -1.04 -3.32 -20.19
N GLY A 5 -1.23 -2.01 -20.02
CA GLY A 5 -2.25 -1.23 -20.70
C GLY A 5 -3.51 -1.01 -19.86
N ASP A 6 -3.49 -1.42 -18.60
CA ASP A 6 -4.65 -1.36 -17.70
C ASP A 6 -4.63 -0.12 -16.80
N ASP A 7 -5.76 0.20 -16.20
CA ASP A 7 -5.98 1.48 -15.51
C ASP A 7 -5.33 1.48 -14.11
N ASP A 8 -4.38 2.41 -13.89
CA ASP A 8 -3.91 2.77 -12.55
C ASP A 8 -4.77 3.92 -12.01
N SER A 9 -5.38 3.74 -10.84
CA SER A 9 -6.23 4.77 -10.21
C SER A 9 -5.76 5.14 -8.81
N ALA A 10 -5.45 6.42 -8.60
CA ALA A 10 -5.09 6.96 -7.29
C ALA A 10 -6.35 7.35 -6.50
N TYR A 11 -6.45 6.87 -5.25
CA TYR A 11 -7.62 7.09 -4.39
C TYR A 11 -7.32 7.87 -3.11
N GLY A 12 -6.08 7.82 -2.62
CA GLY A 12 -5.68 8.51 -1.39
C GLY A 12 -4.35 9.21 -1.53
N VAL A 13 -4.21 10.35 -0.83
CA VAL A 13 -2.95 11.08 -0.69
C VAL A 13 -2.76 11.55 0.74
N ALA A 14 -1.51 11.51 1.22
CA ALA A 14 -1.10 12.07 2.50
C ALA A 14 0.30 12.67 2.39
N THR A 15 0.68 13.49 3.36
CA THR A 15 2.05 13.99 3.53
C THR A 15 2.63 13.54 4.87
N ASP A 16 3.95 13.38 4.93
CA ASP A 16 4.67 13.12 6.18
C ASP A 16 5.29 14.41 6.76
N SER A 17 5.99 14.30 7.91
CA SER A 17 6.58 15.47 8.57
C SER A 17 7.75 16.11 7.80
N GLN A 18 8.20 15.48 6.71
CA GLN A 18 9.27 15.96 5.82
C GLN A 18 8.70 16.53 4.51
N ASN A 19 7.37 16.66 4.40
CA ASN A 19 6.65 17.03 3.18
C ASN A 19 6.81 16.03 2.03
N ASN A 20 7.19 14.79 2.33
CA ASN A 20 7.13 13.73 1.32
C ASN A 20 5.65 13.44 1.02
N ILE A 21 5.34 13.14 -0.23
CA ILE A 21 3.98 12.88 -0.71
C ILE A 21 3.80 11.38 -0.83
N ILE A 22 2.76 10.82 -0.21
CA ILE A 22 2.41 9.42 -0.33
C ILE A 22 1.09 9.33 -1.07
N VAL A 23 1.06 8.60 -2.18
CA VAL A 23 -0.15 8.32 -2.97
C VAL A 23 -0.44 6.84 -2.89
N THR A 24 -1.70 6.47 -2.71
CA THR A 24 -2.16 5.08 -2.72
C THR A 24 -3.38 4.92 -3.63
N GLY A 25 -3.57 3.72 -4.13
CA GLY A 25 -4.69 3.38 -4.97
C GLY A 25 -4.57 1.95 -5.47
N VAL A 26 -5.07 1.76 -6.69
CA VAL A 26 -5.09 0.47 -7.36
C VAL A 26 -4.21 0.51 -8.60
N SER A 27 -3.55 -0.60 -8.88
CA SER A 27 -2.88 -0.84 -10.16
C SER A 27 -3.46 -2.10 -10.78
N GLU A 28 -4.00 -2.00 -12.00
CA GLU A 28 -4.57 -3.13 -12.72
C GLU A 28 -3.50 -3.83 -13.56
N ASN A 29 -3.59 -5.15 -13.68
CA ASN A 29 -2.66 -5.97 -14.48
C ASN A 29 -3.37 -6.79 -15.57
N GLY A 30 -4.66 -6.51 -15.82
CA GLY A 30 -5.48 -7.12 -16.85
C GLY A 30 -6.21 -8.39 -16.42
N SER A 31 -5.89 -8.92 -15.23
CA SER A 31 -6.61 -10.05 -14.61
C SER A 31 -7.22 -9.71 -13.26
N ASP A 32 -6.49 -8.96 -12.45
CA ASP A 32 -6.91 -8.48 -11.14
C ASP A 32 -6.33 -7.08 -10.89
N SER A 33 -6.42 -6.64 -9.64
CA SER A 33 -6.07 -5.29 -9.24
C SER A 33 -5.29 -5.33 -7.93
N ASP A 34 -4.14 -4.69 -7.87
CA ASP A 34 -3.26 -4.71 -6.70
C ASP A 34 -3.31 -3.40 -5.93
N TYR A 35 -3.02 -3.44 -4.63
CA TYR A 35 -2.66 -2.22 -3.91
C TYR A 35 -1.41 -1.66 -4.55
N TYR A 36 -1.41 -0.37 -4.84
CA TYR A 36 -0.21 0.33 -5.25
C TYR A 36 -0.03 1.59 -4.42
N THR A 37 1.15 1.75 -3.82
CA THR A 37 1.50 2.90 -2.99
C THR A 37 2.89 3.40 -3.35
N ILE A 38 3.00 4.70 -3.58
CA ILE A 38 4.23 5.38 -3.94
C ILE A 38 4.49 6.55 -3.01
N LYS A 39 5.76 6.76 -2.66
CA LYS A 39 6.22 7.91 -1.90
C LYS A 39 7.20 8.73 -2.72
N TYR A 40 6.93 10.02 -2.82
CA TYR A 40 7.77 11.01 -3.46
C TYR A 40 8.40 11.95 -2.44
N ASP A 41 9.58 12.46 -2.74
CA ASP A 41 10.15 13.62 -2.05
C ASP A 41 9.38 14.91 -2.43
N PRO A 42 9.63 16.04 -1.76
CA PRO A 42 8.94 17.30 -2.06
C PRO A 42 9.18 17.84 -3.48
N ASN A 43 10.20 17.34 -4.18
CA ASN A 43 10.52 17.71 -5.56
C ASN A 43 9.87 16.77 -6.59
N GLY A 44 9.12 15.75 -6.14
CA GLY A 44 8.48 14.75 -6.99
C GLY A 44 9.37 13.56 -7.36
N ASN A 45 10.55 13.41 -6.76
CA ASN A 45 11.39 12.23 -7.00
C ASN A 45 10.87 11.03 -6.19
N VAL A 46 10.84 9.84 -6.78
CA VAL A 46 10.42 8.62 -6.09
C VAL A 46 11.42 8.24 -5.00
N ILE A 47 10.95 8.14 -3.76
CA ILE A 47 11.72 7.58 -2.63
C ILE A 47 11.56 6.06 -2.60
N TRP A 48 10.32 5.59 -2.71
CA TRP A 48 9.99 4.17 -2.84
C TRP A 48 8.60 3.97 -3.47
N GLU A 49 8.39 2.79 -4.02
CA GLU A 49 7.10 2.27 -4.47
C GLU A 49 6.89 0.86 -3.93
N LYS A 50 5.64 0.49 -3.67
CA LYS A 50 5.23 -0.81 -3.13
C LYS A 50 3.90 -1.24 -3.74
N SER A 51 3.86 -2.47 -4.24
CA SER A 51 2.63 -3.19 -4.50
C SER A 51 2.32 -4.19 -3.38
N TYR A 52 1.04 -4.50 -3.19
CA TYR A 52 0.60 -5.68 -2.45
C TYR A 52 -0.45 -6.41 -3.29
N ASP A 53 -0.14 -7.68 -3.53
CA ASP A 53 -0.92 -8.66 -4.28
C ASP A 53 -1.31 -9.79 -3.31
N GLY A 54 -2.60 -9.79 -2.96
CA GLY A 54 -3.30 -10.74 -2.12
C GLY A 54 -3.85 -11.95 -2.88
N LYS A 55 -3.55 -12.07 -4.18
CA LYS A 55 -3.96 -13.08 -5.19
C LYS A 55 -5.26 -12.81 -5.95
N ASP A 56 -5.98 -11.73 -5.64
CA ASP A 56 -7.24 -11.34 -6.26
C ASP A 56 -7.37 -9.80 -6.13
N TYR A 57 -8.55 -9.24 -6.36
CA TYR A 57 -8.80 -7.80 -6.25
C TYR A 57 -8.48 -7.21 -4.87
N ASP A 58 -7.50 -6.32 -4.88
CA ASP A 58 -7.07 -5.50 -3.76
C ASP A 58 -7.21 -4.02 -4.13
N THR A 59 -8.00 -3.29 -3.35
CA THR A 59 -8.17 -1.85 -3.52
C THR A 59 -7.71 -1.09 -2.28
N ALA A 60 -6.69 -0.25 -2.41
CA ALA A 60 -6.29 0.70 -1.37
C ALA A 60 -7.16 1.97 -1.46
N CYS A 61 -7.94 2.25 -0.42
CA CYS A 61 -8.90 3.36 -0.43
C CYS A 61 -8.37 4.63 0.25
N GLY A 62 -7.35 4.52 1.09
CA GLY A 62 -6.86 5.64 1.87
C GLY A 62 -5.49 5.42 2.48
N VAL A 63 -4.81 6.53 2.77
CA VAL A 63 -3.50 6.54 3.38
C VAL A 63 -3.42 7.65 4.44
N ALA A 64 -2.73 7.35 5.54
CA ALA A 64 -2.33 8.32 6.56
C ALA A 64 -0.86 8.11 6.92
N THR A 65 -0.25 9.09 7.58
CA THR A 65 1.12 9.00 8.09
C THR A 65 1.13 9.01 9.62
N ASP A 66 2.03 8.25 10.24
CA ASP A 66 2.25 8.30 11.69
C ASP A 66 3.38 9.26 12.07
N SER A 67 3.59 9.45 13.38
CA SER A 67 4.65 10.32 13.91
C SER A 67 6.08 9.83 13.63
N GLN A 68 6.23 8.63 13.04
CA GLN A 68 7.50 8.06 12.60
C GLN A 68 7.63 8.14 11.06
N ASN A 69 6.76 8.89 10.38
CA ASN A 69 6.68 9.04 8.93
C ASN A 69 6.41 7.74 8.16
N ASN A 70 5.88 6.71 8.84
CA ASN A 70 5.40 5.50 8.18
C ASN A 70 4.06 5.78 7.48
N ALA A 71 3.85 5.18 6.32
CA ALA A 71 2.55 5.20 5.67
C ALA A 71 1.66 4.08 6.22
N ILE A 72 0.42 4.40 6.56
CA ILE A 72 -0.63 3.46 6.96
C ILE A 72 -1.67 3.49 5.85
N VAL A 73 -1.72 2.43 5.06
CA VAL A 73 -2.59 2.27 3.90
C VAL A 73 -3.71 1.31 4.28
N THR A 74 -4.96 1.66 3.99
CA THR A 74 -6.12 0.83 4.28
C THR A 74 -7.04 0.70 3.09
N GLY A 75 -7.77 -0.40 3.02
CA GLY A 75 -8.77 -0.67 2.01
C GLY A 75 -9.39 -2.04 2.23
N TYR A 76 -9.68 -2.74 1.15
CA TYR A 76 -10.12 -4.13 1.20
C TYR A 76 -9.33 -5.03 0.25
N SER A 77 -9.29 -6.31 0.58
CA SER A 77 -8.64 -7.38 -0.18
C SER A 77 -9.61 -8.55 -0.32
N TYR A 78 -9.72 -9.14 -1.51
CA TYR A 78 -10.53 -10.34 -1.70
C TYR A 78 -9.74 -11.58 -1.30
N ASN A 79 -10.34 -12.44 -0.45
CA ASN A 79 -9.64 -13.60 0.10
C ASN A 79 -10.08 -14.95 -0.50
N GLY A 80 -10.66 -14.93 -1.71
CA GLY A 80 -11.26 -16.10 -2.35
C GLY A 80 -12.74 -16.32 -2.00
N SER A 81 -13.36 -15.48 -1.16
CA SER A 81 -14.81 -15.61 -0.84
C SER A 81 -15.51 -14.28 -0.61
N LYS A 82 -14.85 -13.30 0.01
CA LYS A 82 -15.41 -11.96 0.25
C LYS A 82 -14.30 -10.93 0.39
N ASN A 83 -14.68 -9.66 0.22
CA ASN A 83 -13.83 -8.54 0.58
C ASN A 83 -13.67 -8.48 2.11
N VAL A 84 -12.43 -8.39 2.56
CA VAL A 84 -12.09 -8.16 3.96
C VAL A 84 -11.27 -6.89 4.09
N TYR A 85 -11.48 -6.14 5.17
CA TYR A 85 -10.63 -5.00 5.46
C TYR A 85 -9.18 -5.44 5.58
N TYR A 86 -8.29 -4.70 4.94
CA TYR A 86 -6.86 -4.94 5.01
C TYR A 86 -6.12 -3.62 5.17
N THR A 87 -5.11 -3.62 6.04
CA THR A 87 -4.31 -2.45 6.37
C THR A 87 -2.84 -2.82 6.36
N ILE A 88 -2.03 -2.05 5.65
CA ILE A 88 -0.59 -2.23 5.52
C ILE A 88 0.11 -1.01 6.09
N LYS A 89 1.17 -1.24 6.86
CA LYS A 89 2.07 -0.19 7.33
C LYS A 89 3.40 -0.29 6.57
N TYR A 90 3.73 0.73 5.79
CA TYR A 90 5.01 0.85 5.11
C TYR A 90 5.94 1.78 5.89
N GLN A 91 7.21 1.39 6.01
CA GLN A 91 8.21 2.23 6.67
C GLN A 91 8.45 3.52 5.88
N GLY A 92 8.67 4.63 6.60
CA GLY A 92 8.85 5.94 5.98
C GLY A 92 10.08 6.04 5.08
N SER A 93 11.14 5.30 5.41
CA SER A 93 12.38 5.19 4.63
C SER A 93 12.37 3.98 3.71
N ALA A 94 13.04 4.09 2.56
CA ALA A 94 13.34 2.92 1.75
C ALA A 94 14.12 1.86 2.57
N PRO A 95 13.86 0.55 2.40
CA PRO A 95 14.62 -0.47 3.08
C PRO A 95 16.10 -0.36 2.71
N THR A 96 16.99 -0.28 3.71
CA THR A 96 18.43 -0.26 3.48
C THR A 96 18.85 -1.55 2.79
N ARG A 97 19.62 -1.47 1.70
CA ARG A 97 19.92 -2.54 0.73
C ARG A 97 20.68 -3.78 1.28
N ASN A 98 20.83 -3.93 2.60
CA ASN A 98 21.57 -5.02 3.22
C ASN A 98 20.71 -5.86 4.19
N LYS A 99 20.66 -7.16 3.88
CA LYS A 99 20.11 -8.33 4.62
C LYS A 99 18.65 -8.71 4.34
N SER A 100 18.50 -9.59 3.34
CA SER A 100 17.80 -10.89 3.41
C SER A 100 16.83 -11.14 4.58
N LEU A 101 15.78 -10.33 4.71
CA LEU A 101 14.55 -10.68 5.41
C LEU A 101 13.38 -10.09 4.61
N PRO A 102 12.22 -10.78 4.53
CA PRO A 102 11.07 -10.25 3.82
C PRO A 102 10.51 -9.11 4.67
N ILE A 103 10.87 -7.86 4.37
CA ILE A 103 10.34 -6.71 5.12
C ILE A 103 8.97 -6.37 4.54
N VAL A 104 8.00 -7.20 4.89
CA VAL A 104 6.64 -6.76 5.15
C VAL A 104 6.37 -7.20 6.58
N GLN A 105 6.60 -6.30 7.54
CA GLN A 105 5.94 -6.48 8.83
C GLN A 105 4.46 -6.23 8.56
N ILE A 106 3.76 -7.28 8.11
CA ILE A 106 2.30 -7.30 8.04
C ILE A 106 1.87 -7.17 9.50
N LEU A 107 1.63 -5.94 9.94
CA LEU A 107 0.84 -5.71 11.13
C LEU A 107 -0.57 -6.15 10.74
N LYS A 108 -0.84 -7.46 10.92
CA LYS A 108 -2.14 -8.06 10.73
C LYS A 108 -3.03 -7.50 11.85
N ILE A 109 -3.55 -6.30 11.65
CA ILE A 109 -4.55 -5.72 12.55
C ILE A 109 -5.72 -6.70 12.53
N LEU A 110 -6.07 -7.15 13.74
CA LEU A 110 -7.04 -8.17 14.09
C LEU A 110 -8.08 -8.47 13.00
N LYS A 111 -8.18 -9.75 12.63
CA LYS A 111 -9.48 -10.32 12.25
C LYS A 111 -10.45 -10.05 13.41
N LEU A 112 -11.19 -8.94 13.39
CA LEU A 112 -12.37 -8.76 14.22
C LEU A 112 -13.49 -9.63 13.64
N TYR A 113 -13.38 -10.94 13.85
CA TYR A 113 -14.57 -11.77 13.94
C TYR A 113 -14.96 -11.80 15.42
N PRO A 114 -16.01 -11.10 15.88
CA PRO A 114 -16.68 -11.56 17.08
C PRO A 114 -17.15 -12.99 16.77
N LYS A 115 -16.68 -13.94 17.57
CA LYS A 115 -17.33 -15.26 17.62
C LYS A 115 -18.72 -15.02 18.21
N GLU A 116 -19.75 -15.27 17.43
CA GLU A 116 -20.99 -15.83 18.00
C GLU A 116 -20.87 -17.35 17.98
#